data_AF-A0A1J1ECJ5-F1
#
_entry.id   AF-A0A1J1ECJ5-F1
#
_cell.length_a   1.000
_cell.length_b   1.000
_cell.length_c   1.000
_cell.angle_alpha   90.00
_cell.angle_beta   90.00
_cell.angle_gamma   90.00
#
_symmetry.space_group_name_H-M   'P 1'
#
loop_
_entity.id
_entity.type
_entity.pdbx_description
1 polymer ?
#
loop_
_entity_poly.entity_id
_entity_poly.type
_entity_poly.pdbx_seq_one_letter_code
_entity_poly.pdbx_strand_id
1 'polypeptide(L)'
;MSRMFFEAKAFNSENISKWDVSKVTNMSMMFYKAAAFNQDLNNWNVSNVTNMSMMFFKAATFNQDLTQIIHSYPLNIAHKVLILRH
;
A
#
# COMPACT_ATOMS: atom_id res chain seq x y z
N MET A 1 -1.07 10.17 2.92
CA MET A 1 -1.74 9.17 3.77
C MET A 1 -0.73 8.34 4.58
N SER A 2 0.36 8.94 5.08
CA SER A 2 1.35 8.20 5.88
C SER A 2 0.74 7.71 7.21
N ARG A 3 1.05 6.48 7.61
CA ARG A 3 0.65 5.85 8.89
C ARG A 3 -0.86 5.81 9.19
N MET A 4 -1.73 6.01 8.21
CA MET A 4 -3.17 6.15 8.44
C MET A 4 -3.81 4.93 9.14
N PHE A 5 -3.34 3.72 8.84
CA PHE A 5 -3.77 2.45 9.46
C PHE A 5 -2.62 1.75 10.19
N PHE A 6 -1.68 2.54 10.73
CA PHE A 6 -0.56 2.02 11.52
C PHE A 6 -1.08 1.24 12.73
N GLU A 7 -0.66 -0.02 12.85
CA GLU A 7 -1.08 -0.95 13.91
C GLU A 7 -2.60 -1.17 14.00
N ALA A 8 -3.36 -0.89 12.95
CA ALA A 8 -4.79 -1.18 12.88
C ALA A 8 -5.03 -2.69 12.72
N LYS A 9 -4.74 -3.47 13.76
CA LYS A 9 -4.66 -4.94 13.73
C LYS A 9 -5.96 -5.62 13.28
N ALA A 10 -7.12 -4.99 13.51
CA ALA A 10 -8.43 -5.52 13.14
C ALA A 10 -9.02 -4.92 11.85
N PHE A 11 -8.28 -4.02 11.17
CA PHE A 11 -8.81 -3.33 10.00
C PHE A 11 -8.85 -4.24 8.77
N ASN A 12 -10.06 -4.65 8.37
CA ASN A 12 -10.32 -5.39 7.13
C ASN A 12 -11.78 -5.31 6.62
N SER A 13 -12.63 -4.47 7.21
CA SER A 13 -14.09 -4.47 6.93
C SER A 13 -14.54 -3.37 5.98
N GLU A 14 -13.78 -2.29 5.83
CA GLU A 14 -14.14 -1.18 4.94
C GLU A 14 -13.52 -1.40 3.55
N ASN A 15 -14.38 -1.35 2.52
CA ASN A 15 -13.92 -1.37 1.15
C ASN A 15 -13.29 -0.02 0.78
N ILE A 16 -11.97 0.04 0.85
CA ILE A 16 -11.17 1.22 0.49
C ILE A 16 -10.73 1.26 -0.98
N SER A 17 -11.10 0.26 -1.78
CA SER A 17 -10.72 0.21 -3.20
C SER A 17 -11.24 1.40 -4.02
N LYS A 18 -12.27 2.11 -3.52
CA LYS A 18 -12.89 3.29 -4.16
C LYS A 18 -12.24 4.62 -3.76
N TRP A 19 -11.25 4.61 -2.88
CA TRP A 19 -10.62 5.85 -2.44
C TRP A 19 -9.86 6.52 -3.59
N ASP A 20 -10.14 7.81 -3.81
CA ASP A 20 -9.33 8.62 -4.71
C ASP A 20 -8.01 8.98 -4.02
N VAL A 21 -6.96 8.26 -4.40
CA VAL A 21 -5.59 8.49 -3.93
C VAL A 21 -4.71 9.16 -4.99
N SER A 22 -5.29 9.63 -6.09
CA SER A 22 -4.55 10.17 -7.24
C SER A 22 -3.66 11.35 -6.91
N LYS A 23 -3.96 12.11 -5.84
CA LYS A 23 -3.15 13.27 -5.40
C LYS A 23 -2.17 12.94 -4.26
N VAL A 24 -2.17 11.71 -3.78
CA VAL A 24 -1.33 11.32 -2.64
C VAL A 24 0.11 11.13 -3.10
N THR A 25 1.04 11.77 -2.40
CA THR A 25 2.48 11.65 -2.68
C THR A 25 3.20 10.73 -1.69
N ASN A 26 2.64 10.52 -0.50
CA ASN A 26 3.26 9.72 0.57
C ASN A 26 2.26 8.76 1.22
N MET A 27 2.56 7.46 1.13
CA MET A 27 1.82 6.33 1.72
C MET A 27 2.70 5.48 2.66
N SER A 28 3.81 6.03 3.15
CA SER A 28 4.73 5.28 4.02
C SER A 28 4.03 4.76 5.26
N MET A 29 4.33 3.50 5.62
CA MET A 29 3.81 2.80 6.79
C MET A 29 2.27 2.78 6.91
N MET A 30 1.52 3.02 5.82
CA MET A 30 0.06 3.17 5.88
C MET A 30 -0.63 1.96 6.51
N PHE A 31 -0.20 0.72 6.21
CA PHE A 31 -0.73 -0.53 6.77
C PHE A 31 0.32 -1.29 7.60
N TYR A 32 1.29 -0.57 8.17
CA TYR A 32 2.33 -1.18 8.99
C TYR A 32 1.72 -1.92 10.18
N LYS A 33 2.04 -3.20 10.36
CA LYS A 33 1.46 -4.09 11.38
C LYS A 33 -0.09 -4.18 11.37
N ALA A 34 -0.76 -3.83 10.27
CA ALA A 34 -2.19 -4.05 10.11
C ALA A 34 -2.45 -5.54 9.85
N ALA A 35 -2.41 -6.33 10.92
CA ALA A 35 -2.24 -7.78 10.85
C ALA A 35 -3.37 -8.51 10.13
N ALA A 36 -4.60 -8.00 10.16
CA ALA A 36 -5.77 -8.58 9.47
C ALA A 36 -6.06 -7.98 8.09
N PHE A 37 -5.29 -6.97 7.64
CA PHE A 37 -5.57 -6.27 6.40
C PHE A 37 -5.30 -7.18 5.18
N ASN A 38 -6.30 -7.33 4.31
CA ASN A 38 -6.18 -8.08 3.06
C ASN A 38 -7.15 -7.60 1.96
N GLN A 39 -7.36 -6.28 1.85
CA GLN A 39 -8.25 -5.71 0.85
C GLN A 39 -7.55 -5.52 -0.50
N ASP A 40 -8.29 -5.70 -1.59
CA ASP A 40 -7.84 -5.39 -2.95
C ASP A 40 -7.66 -3.87 -3.13
N LEU A 41 -6.51 -3.48 -3.67
CA LEU A 41 -6.10 -2.10 -3.90
C LEU A 41 -5.82 -1.79 -5.38
N ASN A 42 -6.15 -2.70 -6.30
CA ASN A 42 -5.83 -2.57 -7.74
C ASN A 42 -6.43 -1.33 -8.42
N ASN A 43 -7.48 -0.74 -7.85
CA ASN A 43 -8.12 0.48 -8.36
C ASN A 43 -7.41 1.78 -7.94
N TRP A 44 -6.39 1.71 -7.08
CA TRP A 44 -5.68 2.89 -6.60
C TRP A 44 -4.74 3.43 -7.67
N ASN A 45 -5.00 4.66 -8.12
CA ASN A 45 -4.04 5.40 -8.94
C ASN A 45 -2.92 5.95 -8.06
N VAL A 46 -1.77 5.27 -8.07
CA VAL A 46 -0.59 5.64 -7.28
C VAL A 46 0.48 6.40 -8.07
N SER A 47 0.14 6.93 -9.26
CA SER A 47 1.12 7.56 -10.16
C SER A 47 1.87 8.75 -9.57
N ASN A 48 1.28 9.42 -8.58
CA ASN A 48 1.88 10.57 -7.91
C ASN A 48 2.58 10.20 -6.59
N VAL A 49 2.50 8.95 -6.15
CA VAL A 49 3.13 8.50 -4.91
C VAL A 49 4.64 8.40 -5.13
N THR A 50 5.41 9.01 -4.25
CA THR A 50 6.88 8.99 -4.27
C THR A 50 7.46 8.19 -3.09
N ASN A 51 6.63 7.84 -2.10
CA ASN A 51 7.05 7.09 -0.92
C ASN A 51 5.99 6.07 -0.47
N MET A 52 6.32 4.78 -0.57
CA MET A 52 5.55 3.64 -0.05
C MET A 52 6.34 2.81 0.97
N SER A 53 7.39 3.38 1.57
CA SER A 53 8.27 2.66 2.50
C SER A 53 7.49 1.97 3.62
N MET A 54 7.78 0.68 3.85
CA MET A 54 7.19 -0.15 4.91
C MET A 54 5.65 -0.20 4.92
N MET A 55 4.98 0.11 3.80
CA MET A 55 3.53 0.23 3.73
C MET A 55 2.80 -1.03 4.23
N PHE A 56 3.27 -2.22 3.85
CA PHE A 56 2.70 -3.52 4.26
C PHE A 56 3.61 -4.31 5.22
N PHE A 57 4.63 -3.68 5.79
CA PHE A 57 5.55 -4.40 6.68
C PHE A 57 4.80 -4.91 7.92
N LYS A 58 4.94 -6.21 8.21
CA LYS A 58 4.18 -6.94 9.25
C LYS A 58 2.65 -6.96 9.07
N ALA A 59 2.12 -6.68 7.88
CA ALA A 59 0.74 -6.99 7.53
C ALA A 59 0.60 -8.49 7.23
N ALA A 60 0.41 -9.30 8.27
CA ALA A 60 0.60 -10.75 8.23
C ALA A 60 -0.34 -11.49 7.25
N THR A 61 -1.57 -11.00 7.06
CA THR A 61 -2.57 -11.64 6.19
C THR A 61 -2.57 -11.10 4.76
N PHE A 62 -1.76 -10.08 4.47
CA PHE A 62 -1.82 -9.40 3.18
C PHE A 62 -1.23 -10.30 2.08
N ASN A 63 -2.06 -10.71 1.12
CA ASN A 63 -1.68 -11.64 0.06
C ASN A 63 -2.16 -11.22 -1.35
N GLN A 64 -2.50 -9.95 -1.53
CA GLN A 64 -3.00 -9.44 -2.80
C GLN A 64 -1.89 -9.32 -3.84
N ASP A 65 -2.26 -9.53 -5.11
CA ASP A 65 -1.37 -9.19 -6.22
C ASP A 65 -1.23 -7.67 -6.34
N LEU A 66 0.00 -7.19 -6.30
CA LEU A 66 0.35 -5.77 -6.38
C LEU A 66 0.84 -5.36 -7.77
N THR A 67 0.81 -6.25 -8.76
CA THR A 67 1.31 -5.98 -10.13
C THR A 67 0.72 -4.70 -10.74
N GLN A 68 -0.56 -4.39 -10.53
CA GLN A 68 -1.20 -3.18 -11.05
C GLN A 68 -0.74 -1.89 -10.35
N ILE A 69 -0.56 -1.94 -9.03
CA ILE A 69 0.01 -0.83 -8.25
C ILE A 69 1.45 -0.56 -8.69
N ILE A 70 2.19 -1.62 -9.05
CA ILE A 70 3.58 -1.51 -9.51
C ILE A 70 3.67 -0.90 -10.92
N HIS A 71 2.76 -1.25 -11.85
CA HIS A 71 2.77 -0.70 -13.22
C HIS A 71 2.36 0.77 -13.30
N SER A 72 1.54 1.24 -12.37
CA SER A 72 1.13 2.66 -12.29
C SER A 72 2.14 3.55 -11.55
N TYR A 73 3.14 2.97 -10.91
CA TYR A 73 4.20 3.67 -10.17
C TYR A 73 5.34 4.10 -11.11
N PRO A 74 5.56 5.40 -11.35
CA PRO A 74 6.65 5.85 -12.20
C PRO A 74 7.96 5.80 -11.41
N LEU A 75 8.79 4.76 -11.56
CA LEU A 75 10.17 4.85 -11.07
C LEU A 75 11.24 4.30 -12.02
N ASN A 76 12.07 5.25 -12.48
CA ASN A 76 13.47 5.05 -12.83
C ASN A 76 14.26 4.88 -11.51
N ILE A 77 15.28 4.00 -11.50
CA ILE A 77 16.23 3.74 -10.39
C ILE A 77 15.85 2.63 -9.36
N ALA A 78 16.37 1.43 -9.65
CA ALA A 78 17.12 0.52 -8.76
C ALA A 78 16.56 -0.10 -7.46
N HIS A 79 15.27 -0.01 -7.11
CA HIS A 79 14.71 -0.80 -5.98
C HIS A 79 13.43 -1.56 -6.33
N LYS A 80 13.48 -2.33 -7.42
CA LYS A 80 12.32 -2.98 -8.03
C LYS A 80 11.64 -4.13 -7.25
N VAL A 81 12.11 -4.56 -6.08
CA VAL A 81 11.58 -5.82 -5.48
C VAL A 81 11.35 -5.78 -3.96
N LEU A 82 11.99 -4.86 -3.22
CA LEU A 82 12.13 -5.01 -1.75
C LEU A 82 11.14 -4.21 -0.87
N ILE A 83 10.34 -3.29 -1.44
CA ILE A 83 9.53 -2.37 -0.61
C ILE A 83 8.12 -2.92 -0.33
N LEU A 84 7.65 -3.90 -1.12
CA LEU A 84 6.29 -4.46 -1.04
C LEU A 84 6.23 -5.96 -0.72
N ARG A 85 7.36 -6.69 -0.81
CA ARG A 85 7.45 -8.08 -0.35
C ARG A 85 8.29 -8.10 0.92
N HIS A 86 7.79 -8.87 1.89
CA HIS A 86 8.28 -9.01 3.27
C HIS A 86 9.80 -9.04 3.42
#